data_AF-A0ABD5M1K5-F1
#
_entry.id   AF-A0ABD5M1K5-F1
#
_cell.length_a   1.000
_cell.length_b   1.000
_cell.length_c   1.000
_cell.angle_alpha   90.00
_cell.angle_beta   90.00
_cell.angle_gamma   90.00
#
_symmetry.space_group_name_H-M   'P 1'
#
loop_
_entity.id
_entity.type
_entity.pdbx_description
1 polymer ?
#
loop_
_entity_poly.entity_id
_entity_poly.type
_entity_poly.pdbx_seq_one_letter_code
_entity_poly.pdbx_strand_id
1 'polypeptide(L)'
;MTPALTRRGRVAGLVGLVAAASGIAAGGRALDAIVIPVAIALAAGYVQVSRVDVPAVRHVTPADGFVGETREVRLEFGPDVTGDTKSSRSFLADVFVRVDDGLDGPTAPIRASVGSESVSYRVTYRERGERTLGPIELTVTDVFGLFERELVVDETDAVTVYPPRDPIPARFRRALHAADAVDVSRQREEFDRLREYTRGDAVRDVHWATTAKRDEIVVKQFSAETARNRVTIAGGTEVGGGEELSGFGAEDRSPSAAAADELARATVSLVLALLDDGVPVDVRLPAGRVSASPGDRGRREVLELAARTGPGAVAGDEADVTIIAEADGARFRTGDRSASFDDLRREAEGERPADGDVGWSRTDGAADRQGVASP
;
A
#
# COMPACT_ATOMS: atom_id res chain seq x y z
N MET A 1 -11.35 9.05 -31.63
CA MET A 1 -11.74 7.89 -32.46
C MET A 1 -13.11 8.11 -33.10
N THR A 2 -13.33 7.60 -34.31
CA THR A 2 -14.61 7.71 -35.06
C THR A 2 -15.62 6.65 -34.61
N PRO A 3 -16.94 6.91 -34.67
CA PRO A 3 -17.96 5.90 -34.37
C PRO A 3 -17.84 4.66 -35.27
N ALA A 4 -17.99 3.48 -34.70
CA ALA A 4 -17.98 2.18 -35.38
C ALA A 4 -19.37 1.51 -35.30
N LEU A 5 -19.70 0.68 -36.29
CA LEU A 5 -20.95 -0.09 -36.30
C LEU A 5 -20.83 -1.34 -35.43
N THR A 6 -21.76 -1.48 -34.48
CA THR A 6 -21.93 -2.70 -33.68
C THR A 6 -22.44 -3.85 -34.54
N ARG A 7 -22.48 -5.08 -34.00
CA ARG A 7 -23.10 -6.23 -34.68
C ARG A 7 -24.56 -5.95 -35.06
N ARG A 8 -25.32 -5.26 -34.21
CA ARG A 8 -26.73 -4.89 -34.48
C ARG A 8 -26.81 -3.83 -35.57
N GLY A 9 -25.92 -2.83 -35.55
CA GLY A 9 -25.81 -1.82 -36.60
C GLY A 9 -25.55 -2.42 -37.98
N ARG A 10 -24.63 -3.39 -38.07
CA ARG A 10 -24.32 -4.09 -39.33
C ARG A 10 -25.52 -4.87 -39.85
N VAL A 11 -26.23 -5.59 -38.98
CA VAL A 11 -27.44 -6.34 -39.36
C VAL A 11 -28.55 -5.39 -39.81
N ALA A 12 -28.81 -4.32 -39.05
CA ALA A 12 -29.82 -3.31 -39.41
C ALA A 12 -29.48 -2.64 -40.76
N GLY A 13 -28.22 -2.26 -40.96
CA GLY A 13 -27.74 -1.70 -42.23
C GLY A 13 -27.92 -2.67 -43.40
N LEU A 14 -27.59 -3.95 -43.21
CA LEU A 14 -27.78 -4.98 -44.25
C LEU A 14 -29.25 -5.19 -44.58
N VAL A 15 -30.13 -5.28 -43.57
CA VAL A 15 -31.58 -5.41 -43.76
C VAL A 15 -32.13 -4.19 -44.51
N GLY A 16 -31.73 -2.98 -44.12
CA GLY A 16 -32.11 -1.75 -44.80
C GLY A 16 -31.66 -1.73 -46.27
N LEU A 17 -30.42 -2.16 -46.54
CA LEU A 17 -29.87 -2.22 -47.89
C LEU A 17 -30.60 -3.25 -48.77
N VAL A 18 -30.88 -4.44 -48.24
CA VAL A 18 -31.63 -5.49 -48.95
C VAL A 18 -33.06 -5.03 -49.24
N ALA A 19 -33.73 -4.39 -48.28
CA ALA A 19 -35.07 -3.83 -48.47
C ALA A 19 -35.09 -2.72 -49.52
N ALA A 20 -34.09 -1.82 -49.51
CA ALA A 20 -33.96 -0.76 -50.51
C ALA A 20 -33.71 -1.32 -51.92
N ALA A 21 -32.79 -2.28 -52.06
CA ALA A 21 -32.51 -2.93 -53.35
C ALA A 21 -33.74 -3.66 -53.90
N SER A 22 -34.47 -4.37 -53.03
CA SER A 22 -35.72 -5.06 -53.40
C SER A 22 -36.82 -4.08 -53.79
N GLY A 23 -36.94 -2.94 -53.10
CA GLY A 23 -37.90 -1.89 -53.43
C GLY A 23 -37.66 -1.27 -54.80
N ILE A 24 -36.38 -1.01 -55.14
CA ILE A 24 -35.97 -0.49 -56.44
C ILE A 24 -36.25 -1.52 -57.55
N ALA A 25 -35.91 -2.79 -57.33
CA ALA A 25 -36.09 -3.85 -58.33
C ALA A 25 -37.56 -4.20 -58.58
N ALA A 26 -38.40 -4.21 -57.53
CA ALA A 26 -39.81 -4.57 -57.62
C ALA A 26 -40.75 -3.36 -57.87
N GLY A 27 -40.23 -2.13 -57.84
CA GLY A 27 -41.01 -0.90 -58.05
C GLY A 27 -42.05 -0.59 -56.97
N GLY A 28 -41.96 -1.25 -55.81
CA GLY A 28 -42.96 -1.16 -54.74
C GLY A 28 -42.54 -0.23 -53.61
N ARG A 29 -43.38 0.78 -53.30
CA ARG A 29 -43.19 1.70 -52.15
C ARG A 29 -43.48 1.06 -50.78
N ALA A 30 -44.01 -0.16 -50.75
CA ALA A 30 -44.34 -0.84 -49.49
C ALA A 30 -43.10 -1.08 -48.60
N LEU A 31 -41.91 -1.21 -49.20
CA LEU A 31 -40.66 -1.42 -48.46
C LEU A 31 -40.09 -0.14 -47.84
N ASP A 32 -40.60 1.04 -48.24
CA ASP A 32 -40.20 2.34 -47.64
C ASP A 32 -40.55 2.39 -46.14
N ALA A 33 -41.59 1.65 -45.72
CA ALA A 33 -41.98 1.51 -44.31
C ALA A 33 -40.88 0.86 -43.44
N ILE A 34 -39.92 0.16 -44.04
CA ILE A 34 -38.77 -0.45 -43.34
C ILE A 34 -37.50 0.37 -43.61
N VAL A 35 -37.28 0.80 -44.85
CA VAL A 35 -36.07 1.53 -45.25
C VAL A 35 -35.95 2.88 -44.53
N ILE A 36 -37.03 3.65 -44.46
CA ILE A 36 -37.00 5.00 -43.87
C ILE A 36 -36.70 4.93 -42.35
N PRO A 37 -37.38 4.13 -41.53
CA PRO A 37 -37.06 4.03 -40.10
C PRO A 37 -35.64 3.53 -39.83
N VAL A 38 -35.15 2.55 -40.59
CA VAL A 38 -33.77 2.04 -40.45
C VAL A 38 -32.75 3.12 -40.80
N ALA A 39 -32.97 3.86 -41.89
CA ALA A 39 -32.10 4.97 -42.29
C ALA A 39 -32.09 6.08 -41.24
N ILE A 40 -33.26 6.44 -40.69
CA ILE A 40 -33.38 7.42 -39.60
C ILE A 40 -32.65 6.94 -38.34
N ALA A 41 -32.84 5.68 -37.94
CA ALA A 41 -32.18 5.12 -36.75
C ALA A 41 -30.65 5.11 -36.91
N LEU A 42 -30.14 4.73 -38.09
CA LEU A 42 -28.70 4.76 -38.37
C LEU A 42 -28.15 6.19 -38.37
N ALA A 43 -28.83 7.14 -39.01
CA ALA A 43 -28.40 8.54 -39.03
C ALA A 43 -28.45 9.17 -37.63
N ALA A 44 -29.53 8.93 -36.88
CA ALA A 44 -29.68 9.41 -35.51
C ALA A 44 -28.61 8.82 -34.58
N GLY A 45 -28.37 7.50 -34.64
CA GLY A 45 -27.35 6.83 -33.84
C GLY A 45 -25.94 7.34 -34.14
N TYR A 46 -25.59 7.50 -35.42
CA TYR A 46 -24.29 8.06 -35.83
C TYR A 46 -24.10 9.50 -35.34
N VAL A 47 -25.11 10.36 -35.52
CA VAL A 47 -25.07 11.76 -35.07
C VAL A 47 -25.01 11.86 -33.55
N GLN A 48 -25.71 10.99 -32.82
CA GLN A 48 -25.69 10.95 -31.36
C GLN A 48 -24.28 10.65 -30.85
N VAL A 49 -23.64 9.58 -31.35
CA VAL A 49 -22.33 9.12 -30.86
C VAL A 49 -21.17 10.02 -31.32
N SER A 50 -21.28 10.60 -32.53
CA SER A 50 -20.26 11.54 -33.04
C SER A 50 -20.23 12.87 -32.28
N ARG A 51 -21.34 13.27 -31.64
CA ARG A 51 -21.42 14.50 -30.83
C ARG A 51 -21.03 14.34 -29.36
N VAL A 52 -20.62 13.14 -28.93
CA VAL A 52 -20.15 12.94 -27.57
C VAL A 52 -18.69 13.37 -27.47
N ASP A 53 -18.44 14.30 -26.56
CA ASP A 53 -17.10 14.78 -26.21
C ASP A 53 -16.55 13.99 -25.02
N VAL A 54 -15.22 14.03 -24.84
CA VAL A 54 -14.56 13.36 -23.71
C VAL A 54 -14.95 14.11 -22.43
N PRO A 55 -15.61 13.45 -21.44
CA PRO A 55 -15.96 14.12 -20.19
C PRO A 55 -14.71 14.33 -19.33
N ALA A 56 -14.69 15.41 -18.55
CA ALA A 56 -13.74 15.48 -17.44
C ALA A 56 -14.18 14.49 -16.36
N VAL A 57 -13.25 13.65 -15.92
CA VAL A 57 -13.47 12.69 -14.84
C VAL A 57 -12.54 13.03 -13.71
N ARG A 58 -13.05 12.95 -12.48
CA ARG A 58 -12.23 13.03 -11.29
C ARG A 58 -12.41 11.75 -10.49
N HIS A 59 -11.28 11.15 -10.13
CA HIS A 59 -11.27 10.07 -9.16
C HIS A 59 -11.48 10.66 -7.77
N VAL A 60 -12.43 10.12 -7.01
CA VAL A 60 -12.42 10.26 -5.56
C VAL A 60 -11.48 9.19 -5.05
N THR A 61 -10.20 9.56 -4.89
CA THR A 61 -9.10 8.66 -4.49
C THR A 61 -9.52 7.81 -3.29
N PRO A 62 -9.40 6.47 -3.36
CA PRO A 62 -9.61 5.66 -2.18
C PRO A 62 -8.53 5.99 -1.14
N ALA A 63 -8.87 5.85 0.13
CA ALA A 63 -7.86 6.00 1.17
C ALA A 63 -6.75 4.96 1.01
N ASP A 64 -5.52 5.35 1.35
CA ASP A 64 -4.41 4.43 1.56
C ASP A 64 -4.83 3.31 2.52
N GLY A 65 -4.29 2.11 2.32
CA GLY A 65 -4.72 0.93 3.07
C GLY A 65 -3.74 -0.22 2.97
N PHE A 66 -4.06 -1.32 3.65
CA PHE A 66 -3.19 -2.48 3.75
C PHE A 66 -3.47 -3.47 2.61
N VAL A 67 -2.45 -4.24 2.22
CA VAL A 67 -2.64 -5.41 1.36
C VAL A 67 -3.73 -6.32 1.94
N GLY A 68 -4.63 -6.79 1.08
CA GLY A 68 -5.80 -7.60 1.42
C GLY A 68 -7.08 -6.79 1.67
N GLU A 69 -7.00 -5.46 1.82
CA GLU A 69 -8.19 -4.63 1.98
C GLU A 69 -8.88 -4.35 0.63
N THR A 70 -10.22 -4.32 0.66
CA THR A 70 -11.05 -3.87 -0.47
C THR A 70 -11.64 -2.49 -0.15
N ARG A 71 -11.41 -1.52 -1.04
CA ARG A 71 -11.92 -0.14 -0.92
C ARG A 71 -12.87 0.19 -2.07
N GLU A 72 -13.84 1.06 -1.80
CA GLU A 72 -14.72 1.60 -2.84
C GLU A 72 -14.10 2.87 -3.43
N VAL A 73 -14.03 2.93 -4.75
CA VAL A 73 -13.61 4.10 -5.53
C VAL A 73 -14.84 4.67 -6.22
N ARG A 74 -15.00 6.00 -6.18
CA ARG A 74 -16.10 6.70 -6.85
C ARG A 74 -15.52 7.59 -7.95
N LEU A 75 -16.05 7.44 -9.16
CA LEU A 75 -15.78 8.30 -10.30
C LEU A 75 -16.85 9.40 -10.35
N GLU A 76 -16.41 10.64 -10.29
CA GLU A 76 -17.26 11.80 -10.49
C GLU A 76 -17.02 12.38 -11.88
N PHE A 77 -18.09 12.47 -12.66
CA PHE A 77 -18.07 13.02 -14.01
C PHE A 77 -18.51 14.48 -13.94
N GLY A 78 -17.60 15.40 -14.27
CA GLY A 78 -17.83 16.84 -14.24
C GLY A 78 -17.94 17.47 -15.62
N PRO A 79 -18.49 18.70 -15.74
CA PRO A 79 -18.24 19.51 -16.92
C PRO A 79 -16.74 19.80 -17.02
N ASP A 80 -16.26 19.85 -18.26
CA ASP A 80 -14.85 20.01 -18.59
C ASP A 80 -14.18 21.22 -17.88
N VAL A 81 -12.90 21.08 -17.52
CA VAL A 81 -12.04 22.14 -16.95
C VAL A 81 -11.91 23.33 -17.90
N THR A 82 -12.22 23.14 -19.19
CA THR A 82 -12.23 24.19 -20.22
C THR A 82 -13.39 25.19 -20.11
N GLY A 83 -14.28 25.07 -19.11
CA GLY A 83 -15.20 26.15 -18.73
C GLY A 83 -16.43 26.32 -19.61
N ASP A 84 -16.68 25.44 -20.57
CA ASP A 84 -17.93 25.44 -21.35
C ASP A 84 -19.05 24.74 -20.56
N THR A 85 -19.72 25.51 -19.70
CA THR A 85 -20.84 25.08 -18.84
C THR A 85 -22.11 24.71 -19.63
N LYS A 86 -22.07 24.73 -20.96
CA LYS A 86 -23.21 24.40 -21.82
C LYS A 86 -23.18 22.93 -22.20
N SER A 87 -23.77 22.12 -21.32
CA SER A 87 -24.36 20.82 -21.65
C SER A 87 -23.36 19.67 -21.81
N SER A 88 -22.80 19.18 -20.71
CA SER A 88 -22.51 17.74 -20.62
C SER A 88 -23.84 17.00 -20.62
N ARG A 89 -24.38 16.74 -21.81
CA ARG A 89 -25.57 15.87 -21.95
C ARG A 89 -25.18 14.51 -21.40
N SER A 90 -25.99 13.97 -20.50
CA SER A 90 -25.74 12.62 -20.00
C SER A 90 -25.84 11.61 -21.14
N PHE A 91 -24.91 10.66 -21.20
CA PHE A 91 -24.92 9.60 -22.20
C PHE A 91 -24.66 8.25 -21.54
N LEU A 92 -25.19 7.20 -22.16
CA LEU A 92 -25.01 5.84 -21.69
C LEU A 92 -23.66 5.33 -22.20
N ALA A 93 -22.79 4.91 -21.29
CA ALA A 93 -21.50 4.34 -21.63
C ALA A 93 -21.19 3.14 -20.74
N ASP A 94 -20.41 2.23 -21.29
CA ASP A 94 -19.76 1.15 -20.56
C ASP A 94 -18.41 1.70 -20.06
N VAL A 95 -18.25 1.82 -18.75
CA VAL A 95 -17.09 2.41 -18.09
C VAL A 95 -16.14 1.29 -17.63
N PHE A 96 -14.92 1.31 -18.11
CA PHE A 96 -13.87 0.39 -17.69
C PHE A 96 -12.69 1.17 -17.13
N VAL A 97 -12.23 0.80 -15.94
CA VAL A 97 -11.09 1.48 -15.30
C VAL A 97 -9.92 0.52 -15.32
N ARG A 98 -8.84 0.92 -15.98
CA ARG A 98 -7.58 0.18 -15.86
C ARG A 98 -7.02 0.34 -14.46
N VAL A 99 -6.46 -0.73 -13.92
CA VAL A 99 -5.78 -0.71 -12.63
C VAL A 99 -4.40 -1.35 -12.82
N ASP A 100 -3.45 -0.91 -12.01
CA ASP A 100 -2.12 -1.50 -11.92
C ASP A 100 -2.17 -2.99 -11.53
N ASP A 101 -1.15 -3.77 -11.93
CA ASP A 101 -1.06 -5.21 -11.64
C ASP A 101 -1.11 -5.54 -10.13
N GLY A 102 -0.74 -4.60 -9.26
CA GLY A 102 -0.84 -4.73 -7.80
C GLY A 102 -2.24 -4.50 -7.22
N LEU A 103 -3.25 -4.30 -8.07
CA LEU A 103 -4.63 -4.00 -7.69
C LEU A 103 -5.60 -4.92 -8.44
N ASP A 104 -6.59 -5.48 -7.74
CA ASP A 104 -7.72 -6.13 -8.40
C ASP A 104 -8.86 -5.14 -8.58
N GLY A 105 -9.13 -4.78 -9.83
CA GLY A 105 -10.20 -3.87 -10.22
C GLY A 105 -11.40 -4.58 -10.85
N PRO A 106 -12.31 -3.82 -11.49
CA PRO A 106 -13.44 -4.39 -12.21
C PRO A 106 -12.95 -5.17 -13.44
N THR A 107 -13.38 -6.43 -13.56
CA THR A 107 -13.04 -7.30 -14.72
C THR A 107 -13.99 -7.15 -15.89
N ALA A 108 -15.12 -6.48 -15.68
CA ALA A 108 -16.13 -6.19 -16.69
C ALA A 108 -16.50 -4.71 -16.63
N PRO A 109 -16.88 -4.11 -17.78
CA PRO A 109 -17.27 -2.72 -17.81
C PRO A 109 -18.58 -2.49 -17.05
N ILE A 110 -18.69 -1.33 -16.41
CA ILE A 110 -19.85 -0.90 -15.64
C ILE A 110 -20.71 0.01 -16.51
N ARG A 111 -21.93 -0.42 -16.82
CA ARG A 111 -22.86 0.39 -17.61
C ARG A 111 -23.44 1.51 -16.76
N ALA A 112 -23.20 2.76 -17.17
CA ALA A 112 -23.62 3.93 -16.41
C ALA A 112 -24.05 5.11 -17.30
N SER A 113 -24.85 6.00 -16.71
CA SER A 113 -25.19 7.29 -17.30
C SER A 113 -24.14 8.33 -16.90
N VAL A 114 -23.15 8.50 -17.77
CA VAL A 114 -22.03 9.42 -17.57
C VAL A 114 -22.54 10.87 -17.61
N GLY A 115 -22.16 11.68 -16.62
CA GLY A 115 -22.53 13.09 -16.51
C GLY A 115 -23.80 13.38 -15.70
N SER A 116 -24.52 12.36 -15.23
CA SER A 116 -25.67 12.53 -14.33
C SER A 116 -25.46 11.92 -12.93
N GLU A 117 -24.72 10.81 -12.85
CA GLU A 117 -24.50 10.08 -11.61
C GLU A 117 -23.01 9.68 -11.49
N SER A 118 -22.56 9.49 -10.25
CA SER A 118 -21.24 8.94 -9.98
C SER A 118 -21.20 7.44 -10.20
N VAL A 119 -20.09 6.91 -10.69
CA VAL A 119 -19.90 5.46 -10.86
C VAL A 119 -18.99 4.95 -9.75
N SER A 120 -19.47 4.00 -8.95
CA SER A 120 -18.67 3.34 -7.91
C SER A 120 -18.18 1.98 -8.37
N TYR A 121 -16.94 1.64 -8.02
CA TYR A 121 -16.39 0.31 -8.18
C TYR A 121 -15.52 -0.06 -6.97
N ARG A 122 -15.20 -1.35 -6.82
CA ARG A 122 -14.35 -1.84 -5.74
C ARG A 122 -12.97 -2.19 -6.28
N VAL A 123 -11.96 -1.89 -5.48
CA VAL A 123 -10.57 -2.27 -5.73
C VAL A 123 -10.03 -3.03 -4.53
N THR A 124 -9.39 -4.17 -4.76
CA THR A 124 -8.68 -4.91 -3.70
C THR A 124 -7.19 -4.73 -3.84
N TYR A 125 -6.53 -4.38 -2.74
CA TYR A 125 -5.09 -4.15 -2.71
C TYR A 125 -4.34 -5.48 -2.63
N ARG A 126 -3.58 -5.83 -3.67
CA ARG A 126 -2.87 -7.13 -3.76
C ARG A 126 -1.41 -7.02 -3.41
N GLU A 127 -0.77 -5.93 -3.85
CA GLU A 127 0.66 -5.74 -3.64
C GLU A 127 0.93 -4.35 -3.05
N ARG A 128 1.87 -4.28 -2.10
CA ARG A 128 2.27 -3.00 -1.49
C ARG A 128 2.93 -2.08 -2.52
N GLY A 129 3.03 -0.80 -2.19
CA GLY A 129 3.68 0.22 -2.99
C GLY A 129 2.72 1.29 -3.47
N GLU A 130 3.24 2.25 -4.23
CA GLU A 130 2.40 3.23 -4.93
C GLU A 130 1.75 2.54 -6.14
N ARG A 131 0.42 2.60 -6.22
CA ARG A 131 -0.37 1.92 -7.25
C ARG A 131 -1.26 2.94 -7.97
N THR A 132 -1.42 2.73 -9.27
CA THR A 132 -2.15 3.67 -10.13
C THR A 132 -3.53 3.14 -10.48
N LEU A 133 -4.53 4.03 -10.43
CA LEU A 133 -5.89 3.82 -10.90
C LEU A 133 -6.10 4.66 -12.15
N GLY A 134 -6.65 4.06 -13.20
CA GLY A 134 -6.78 4.67 -14.51
C GLY A 134 -5.71 4.16 -15.50
N PRO A 135 -5.76 4.58 -16.77
CA PRO A 135 -6.76 5.48 -17.37
C PRO A 135 -8.17 4.86 -17.45
N ILE A 136 -9.17 5.69 -17.70
CA ILE A 136 -10.56 5.25 -17.84
C ILE A 136 -10.90 5.10 -19.32
N GLU A 137 -11.47 3.96 -19.69
CA GLU A 137 -12.00 3.68 -21.00
C GLU A 137 -13.52 3.75 -20.98
N LEU A 138 -14.09 4.54 -21.88
CA LEU A 138 -15.52 4.72 -22.03
C LEU A 138 -15.96 4.22 -23.40
N THR A 139 -16.85 3.24 -23.43
CA THR A 139 -17.50 2.79 -24.66
C THR A 139 -18.90 3.35 -24.72
N VAL A 140 -19.07 4.41 -25.50
CA VAL A 140 -20.34 5.09 -25.71
C VAL A 140 -21.16 4.30 -26.72
N THR A 141 -22.43 4.01 -26.41
CA THR A 141 -23.34 3.33 -27.32
C THR A 141 -24.60 4.18 -27.54
N ASP A 142 -25.12 4.24 -28.77
CA ASP A 142 -26.37 4.96 -29.04
C ASP A 142 -27.62 4.23 -28.46
N VAL A 143 -28.77 4.90 -28.44
CA VAL A 143 -30.01 4.35 -27.85
C VAL A 143 -30.51 3.10 -28.58
N PHE A 144 -30.24 2.97 -29.87
CA PHE A 144 -30.60 1.79 -30.67
C PHE A 144 -29.51 0.70 -30.65
N GLY A 145 -28.33 0.98 -30.09
CA GLY A 145 -27.20 0.06 -30.03
C GLY A 145 -26.63 -0.31 -31.40
N LEU A 146 -26.70 0.60 -32.37
CA LEU A 146 -26.23 0.44 -33.74
C LEU A 146 -24.78 0.90 -33.92
N PHE A 147 -24.36 1.92 -33.15
CA PHE A 147 -23.03 2.50 -33.17
C PHE A 147 -22.43 2.53 -31.78
N GLU A 148 -21.11 2.34 -31.73
CA GLU A 148 -20.28 2.49 -30.55
C GLU A 148 -19.10 3.42 -30.84
N ARG A 149 -18.58 4.08 -29.80
CA ARG A 149 -17.37 4.89 -29.88
C ARG A 149 -16.60 4.78 -28.58
N GLU A 150 -15.33 4.46 -28.72
CA GLU A 150 -14.39 4.42 -27.61
C GLU A 150 -13.80 5.82 -27.37
N LEU A 151 -13.76 6.20 -26.09
CA LEU A 151 -13.11 7.39 -25.58
C LEU A 151 -12.18 6.94 -24.45
N VAL A 152 -10.97 7.50 -24.42
CA VAL A 152 -10.03 7.30 -23.32
C VAL A 152 -9.92 8.61 -22.56
N VAL A 153 -10.05 8.54 -21.24
CA VAL A 153 -9.78 9.64 -20.33
C VAL A 153 -8.44 9.34 -19.66
N ASP A 154 -7.42 10.13 -20.00
CA ASP A 154 -6.06 9.98 -19.47
C ASP A 154 -5.89 10.49 -18.03
N GLU A 155 -7.00 10.60 -17.28
CA GLU A 155 -6.96 10.92 -15.85
C GLU A 155 -6.53 9.67 -15.08
N THR A 156 -5.52 9.83 -14.25
CA THR A 156 -5.01 8.78 -13.37
C THR A 156 -4.90 9.28 -11.95
N ASP A 157 -5.05 8.37 -11.00
CA ASP A 157 -4.93 8.66 -9.58
C ASP A 157 -4.02 7.64 -8.90
N ALA A 158 -3.44 8.00 -7.75
CA ALA A 158 -2.46 7.16 -7.06
C ALA A 158 -2.92 6.82 -5.64
N VAL A 159 -2.67 5.58 -5.23
CA VAL A 159 -2.93 5.10 -3.86
C VAL A 159 -1.70 4.42 -3.29
N THR A 160 -1.40 4.66 -2.01
CA THR A 160 -0.32 3.94 -1.34
C THR A 160 -0.88 2.70 -0.65
N VAL A 161 -0.43 1.53 -1.11
CA VAL A 161 -0.74 0.26 -0.47
C VAL A 161 0.36 -0.09 0.52
N TYR A 162 0.00 -0.27 1.78
CA TYR A 162 0.90 -0.61 2.86
C TYR A 162 1.10 -2.13 2.98
N PRO A 163 2.29 -2.59 3.42
CA PRO A 163 2.51 -4.00 3.73
C PRO A 163 1.51 -4.49 4.79
N PRO A 164 1.17 -5.80 4.83
CA PRO A 164 0.35 -6.35 5.89
C PRO A 164 0.90 -6.03 7.29
N ARG A 165 -0.01 -5.97 8.27
CA ARG A 165 0.34 -5.84 9.68
C ARG A 165 -0.04 -7.13 10.41
N ASP A 166 0.89 -7.69 11.14
CA ASP A 166 0.68 -8.91 11.92
C ASP A 166 0.93 -8.64 13.41
N PRO A 167 0.26 -9.40 14.29
CA PRO A 167 0.45 -9.21 15.73
C PRO A 167 1.84 -9.69 16.16
N ILE A 168 2.50 -8.89 17.00
CA ILE A 168 3.77 -9.23 17.65
C ILE A 168 3.52 -9.51 19.14
N PRO A 169 4.01 -10.63 19.70
CA PRO A 169 3.76 -10.96 21.10
C PRO A 169 4.30 -9.92 22.08
N ALA A 170 3.50 -9.58 23.10
CA ALA A 170 3.88 -8.59 24.11
C ALA A 170 5.20 -8.91 24.83
N ARG A 171 5.53 -10.19 25.03
CA ARG A 171 6.80 -10.60 25.67
C ARG A 171 8.02 -10.20 24.82
N PHE A 172 7.90 -10.27 23.49
CA PHE A 172 8.97 -9.91 22.57
C PHE A 172 9.17 -8.39 22.58
N ARG A 173 8.09 -7.62 22.45
CA ARG A 173 8.11 -6.14 22.50
C ARG A 173 8.70 -5.64 23.82
N ARG A 174 8.30 -6.23 24.95
CA ARG A 174 8.87 -5.89 26.27
C ARG A 174 10.36 -6.20 26.36
N ALA A 175 10.83 -7.30 25.79
CA ALA A 175 12.26 -7.65 25.84
C ALA A 175 13.14 -6.63 25.10
N LEU A 176 12.60 -5.94 24.09
CA LEU A 176 13.31 -4.91 23.33
C LEU A 176 13.50 -3.60 24.11
N HIS A 177 12.53 -3.21 24.94
CA HIS A 177 12.63 -1.97 25.74
C HIS A 177 13.01 -2.21 27.21
N ALA A 178 12.89 -3.45 27.71
CA ALA A 178 13.30 -3.79 29.07
C ALA A 178 14.81 -4.00 29.20
N ALA A 179 15.52 -4.29 28.10
CA ALA A 179 16.99 -4.34 28.08
C ALA A 179 17.58 -2.97 28.44
N ASP A 180 16.96 -1.89 27.96
CA ASP A 180 17.36 -0.52 28.29
C ASP A 180 17.05 -0.12 29.72
N ALA A 181 16.08 -0.73 30.40
CA ALA A 181 15.81 -0.39 31.80
C ALA A 181 17.01 -0.70 32.72
N VAL A 182 17.85 -1.68 32.32
CA VAL A 182 19.08 -2.03 33.04
C VAL A 182 20.22 -1.08 32.67
N ASP A 183 20.36 -0.66 31.41
CA ASP A 183 21.39 0.32 31.02
C ASP A 183 21.03 1.76 31.39
N VAL A 184 19.75 2.12 31.47
CA VAL A 184 19.25 3.39 32.01
C VAL A 184 19.57 3.52 33.51
N SER A 185 19.63 2.41 34.25
CA SER A 185 20.10 2.46 35.64
C SER A 185 21.60 2.78 35.74
N ARG A 186 22.40 2.36 34.73
CA ARG A 186 23.82 2.74 34.61
C ARG A 186 24.03 4.14 34.01
N GLN A 187 23.24 4.57 33.02
CA GLN A 187 23.30 5.93 32.45
C GLN A 187 22.65 6.99 33.36
N ARG A 188 21.80 6.60 34.33
CA ARG A 188 21.42 7.46 35.47
C ARG A 188 22.63 7.87 36.32
N GLU A 189 23.82 7.31 36.10
CA GLU A 189 25.05 7.77 36.74
C GLU A 189 25.69 8.97 36.04
N GLU A 190 25.33 9.26 34.78
CA GLU A 190 25.88 10.39 34.03
C GLU A 190 25.04 11.66 34.26
N PHE A 191 25.58 12.52 35.11
CA PHE A 191 25.05 13.86 35.35
C PHE A 191 25.14 14.71 34.07
N ASP A 192 24.00 15.24 33.61
CA ASP A 192 23.92 16.11 32.44
C ASP A 192 23.93 17.59 32.85
N ARG A 193 22.94 18.02 33.63
CA ARG A 193 22.80 19.42 34.06
C ARG A 193 22.01 19.60 35.35
N LEU A 194 22.12 20.78 35.95
CA LEU A 194 21.25 21.21 37.06
C LEU A 194 20.05 21.97 36.53
N ARG A 195 18.86 21.66 37.03
CA ARG A 195 17.64 22.44 36.79
C ARG A 195 16.92 22.78 38.08
N GLU A 196 16.00 23.74 38.00
CA GLU A 196 15.11 24.08 39.11
C GLU A 196 14.16 22.92 39.44
N TYR A 197 13.94 22.69 40.73
CA TYR A 197 13.02 21.70 41.25
C TYR A 197 11.58 22.00 40.81
N THR A 198 10.92 21.00 40.24
CA THR A 198 9.49 21.02 39.95
C THR A 198 8.79 20.03 40.88
N ARG A 199 7.59 20.39 41.33
CA ARG A 199 6.77 19.52 42.18
C ARG A 199 6.52 18.19 41.46
N GLY A 200 7.11 17.11 42.00
CA GLY A 200 7.12 15.77 41.38
C GLY A 200 8.53 15.18 41.23
N ASP A 201 9.56 16.01 41.33
CA ASP A 201 10.95 15.55 41.28
C ASP A 201 11.32 14.76 42.54
N ALA A 202 12.11 13.71 42.34
CA ALA A 202 12.53 12.85 43.43
C ALA A 202 13.53 13.59 44.33
N VAL A 203 13.26 13.59 45.65
CA VAL A 203 14.09 14.30 46.65
C VAL A 203 15.54 13.79 46.67
N ARG A 204 15.77 12.53 46.29
CA ARG A 204 17.12 11.93 46.18
C ARG A 204 17.98 12.59 45.11
N ASP A 205 17.37 13.24 44.13
CA ASP A 205 18.07 13.85 42.99
C ASP A 205 18.41 15.33 43.28
N VAL A 206 18.06 15.86 44.47
CA VAL A 206 18.36 17.23 44.89
C VAL A 206 19.87 17.41 45.10
N HIS A 207 20.43 18.43 44.46
CA HIS A 207 21.85 18.78 44.60
C HIS A 207 22.06 19.75 45.76
N TRP A 208 22.08 19.22 46.99
CA TRP A 208 22.16 20.00 48.25
C TRP A 208 23.29 21.04 48.28
N ALA A 209 24.46 20.72 47.72
CA ALA A 209 25.60 21.65 47.71
C ALA A 209 25.38 22.90 46.84
N THR A 210 24.49 22.83 45.85
CA THR A 210 24.13 23.98 45.00
C THR A 210 22.91 24.68 45.57
N THR A 211 21.93 23.92 46.08
CA THR A 211 20.77 24.46 46.81
C THR A 211 21.20 25.34 47.98
N ALA A 212 22.18 24.89 48.77
CA ALA A 212 22.72 25.66 49.90
C ALA A 212 23.42 26.97 49.51
N LYS A 213 23.82 27.14 48.24
CA LYS A 213 24.52 28.35 47.74
C LYS A 213 23.59 29.32 47.01
N ARG A 214 22.46 28.85 46.49
CA ARG A 214 21.57 29.63 45.60
C ARG A 214 20.20 29.93 46.19
N ASP A 215 19.90 29.46 47.40
CA ASP A 215 18.59 29.60 48.08
C ASP A 215 17.40 29.09 47.23
N GLU A 216 17.70 28.28 46.22
CA GLU A 216 16.76 27.69 45.25
C GLU A 216 17.04 26.18 45.16
N ILE A 217 16.01 25.35 45.24
CA ILE A 217 16.16 23.89 45.18
C ILE A 217 16.47 23.49 43.74
N VAL A 218 17.66 22.94 43.52
CA VAL A 218 18.08 22.42 42.22
C VAL A 218 18.20 20.90 42.24
N VAL A 219 17.82 20.29 41.14
CA VAL A 219 17.81 18.83 40.94
C VAL A 219 18.83 18.48 39.87
N LYS A 220 19.57 17.38 40.08
CA LYS A 220 20.42 16.75 39.07
C LYS A 220 19.52 16.15 38.00
N GLN A 221 19.64 16.63 36.77
CA GLN A 221 19.06 15.98 35.60
C GLN A 221 20.12 15.06 34.99
N PHE A 222 19.75 13.80 34.75
CA PHE A 222 20.64 12.78 34.19
C PHE A 222 20.40 12.64 32.68
N SER A 223 21.44 12.27 31.91
CA SER A 223 21.36 12.12 30.45
C SER A 223 20.26 11.14 30.00
N ALA A 224 20.13 10.03 30.73
CA ALA A 224 19.12 9.00 30.51
C ALA A 224 17.65 9.48 30.66
N GLU A 225 17.42 10.59 31.37
CA GLU A 225 16.06 11.13 31.58
C GLU A 225 15.63 12.07 30.43
N THR A 226 16.59 12.56 29.64
CA THR A 226 16.35 13.39 28.45
C THR A 226 16.28 12.54 27.17
N ALA A 227 16.99 11.42 27.12
CA ALA A 227 16.84 10.41 26.07
C ALA A 227 15.50 9.69 26.25
N ARG A 228 14.48 10.07 25.48
CA ARG A 228 13.29 9.23 25.33
C ARG A 228 13.78 7.87 24.83
N ASN A 229 13.50 6.81 25.58
CA ASN A 229 13.91 5.44 25.29
C ASN A 229 13.42 5.03 23.90
N ARG A 230 14.27 5.21 22.89
CA ARG A 230 13.94 5.07 21.48
C ARG A 230 14.64 3.84 20.96
N VAL A 231 13.93 3.01 20.22
CA VAL A 231 14.51 1.81 19.61
C VAL A 231 14.88 2.06 18.17
N THR A 232 16.12 1.71 17.84
CA THR A 232 16.70 1.80 16.50
C THR A 232 16.53 0.46 15.80
N ILE A 233 15.91 0.48 14.62
CA ILE A 233 15.62 -0.69 13.79
C ILE A 233 16.29 -0.51 12.43
N ALA A 234 17.17 -1.43 12.06
CA ALA A 234 17.75 -1.50 10.73
C ALA A 234 17.26 -2.76 10.01
N GLY A 235 16.76 -2.64 8.79
CA GLY A 235 16.21 -3.77 8.05
C GLY A 235 16.85 -3.89 6.67
N GLY A 236 17.18 -5.12 6.25
CA GLY A 236 17.69 -5.41 4.93
C GLY A 236 17.26 -6.79 4.43
N THR A 237 17.44 -7.01 3.13
CA THR A 237 17.19 -8.32 2.51
C THR A 237 18.49 -9.06 2.32
N GLU A 238 18.52 -10.36 2.61
CA GLU A 238 19.59 -11.25 2.16
C GLU A 238 19.18 -11.90 0.84
N VAL A 239 20.01 -11.77 -0.18
CA VAL A 239 19.83 -12.50 -1.43
C VAL A 239 20.44 -13.88 -1.22
N GLY A 240 19.63 -14.86 -0.81
CA GLY A 240 20.02 -16.25 -0.83
C GLY A 240 20.41 -16.65 -2.25
N GLY A 241 21.61 -17.20 -2.43
CA GLY A 241 22.07 -17.80 -3.69
C GLY A 241 21.37 -19.14 -3.98
N GLY A 242 20.03 -19.14 -3.98
CA GLY A 242 19.21 -20.30 -4.30
C GLY A 242 19.16 -20.51 -5.81
N GLU A 243 19.55 -21.70 -6.24
CA GLU A 243 19.55 -22.14 -7.64
C GLU A 243 18.19 -21.89 -8.30
N GLU A 244 18.24 -21.27 -9.48
CA GLU A 244 17.08 -20.97 -10.32
C GLU A 244 16.36 -22.27 -10.74
N LEU A 245 15.35 -22.67 -9.97
CA LEU A 245 14.35 -23.62 -10.44
C LEU A 245 13.18 -22.82 -11.01
N SER A 246 13.29 -22.51 -12.30
CA SER A 246 12.22 -21.91 -13.08
C SER A 246 11.00 -22.84 -13.12
N GLY A 247 9.98 -22.54 -12.32
CA GLY A 247 8.63 -23.11 -12.40
C GLY A 247 7.77 -22.28 -13.34
N PHE A 248 7.03 -22.93 -14.25
CA PHE A 248 6.11 -22.25 -15.16
C PHE A 248 4.82 -21.87 -14.41
N GLY A 249 4.68 -20.59 -14.07
CA GLY A 249 3.44 -19.96 -13.59
C GLY A 249 3.58 -18.45 -13.52
N ALA A 250 2.50 -17.71 -13.81
CA ALA A 250 2.48 -16.24 -13.77
C ALA A 250 2.45 -15.66 -12.34
N GLU A 251 3.04 -16.36 -11.35
CA GLU A 251 2.98 -16.02 -9.92
C GLU A 251 4.37 -15.98 -9.23
N ASP A 252 5.47 -16.27 -9.93
CA ASP A 252 6.82 -16.18 -9.35
C ASP A 252 7.32 -14.73 -9.36
N ARG A 253 6.94 -13.97 -8.32
CA ARG A 253 7.67 -12.74 -7.96
C ARG A 253 9.15 -13.10 -7.76
N SER A 254 10.06 -12.24 -8.21
CA SER A 254 11.50 -12.44 -7.97
C SER A 254 11.73 -12.71 -6.48
N PRO A 255 12.58 -13.70 -6.09
CA PRO A 255 12.90 -13.95 -4.69
C PRO A 255 13.35 -12.70 -3.93
N SER A 256 14.01 -11.78 -4.63
CA SER A 256 14.41 -10.47 -4.09
C SER A 256 13.23 -9.54 -3.78
N ALA A 257 12.19 -9.56 -4.61
CA ALA A 257 10.96 -8.81 -4.36
C ALA A 257 10.22 -9.43 -3.16
N ALA A 258 10.04 -10.76 -3.14
CA ALA A 258 9.43 -11.46 -2.01
C ALA A 258 10.15 -11.15 -0.68
N ALA A 259 11.49 -11.16 -0.66
CA ALA A 259 12.26 -10.78 0.52
C ALA A 259 12.02 -9.32 0.95
N ALA A 260 11.86 -8.40 0.00
CA ALA A 260 11.52 -7.01 0.31
C ALA A 260 10.10 -6.88 0.88
N ASP A 261 9.15 -7.66 0.38
CA ASP A 261 7.78 -7.74 0.89
C ASP A 261 7.78 -8.19 2.35
N GLU A 262 8.53 -9.24 2.64
CA GLU A 262 8.66 -9.82 3.96
C GLU A 262 9.40 -8.87 4.92
N LEU A 263 10.45 -8.18 4.44
CA LEU A 263 11.13 -7.11 5.18
C LEU A 263 10.14 -6.02 5.60
N ALA A 264 9.34 -5.54 4.66
CA ALA A 264 8.40 -4.46 4.90
C ALA A 264 7.29 -4.89 5.87
N ARG A 265 6.78 -6.11 5.74
CA ARG A 265 5.78 -6.72 6.62
C ARG A 265 6.29 -6.88 8.05
N ALA A 266 7.46 -7.48 8.24
CA ALA A 266 8.09 -7.65 9.55
C ALA A 266 8.39 -6.30 10.21
N THR A 267 8.88 -5.32 9.44
CA THR A 267 9.17 -3.97 9.93
C THR A 267 7.91 -3.26 10.39
N VAL A 268 6.86 -3.22 9.57
CA VAL A 268 5.57 -2.57 9.93
C VAL A 268 4.97 -3.22 11.17
N SER A 269 4.95 -4.56 11.22
CA SER A 269 4.40 -5.31 12.34
C SER A 269 5.11 -4.99 13.65
N LEU A 270 6.45 -4.97 13.65
CA LEU A 270 7.22 -4.61 14.83
C LEU A 270 7.04 -3.13 15.20
N VAL A 271 7.29 -2.21 14.26
CA VAL A 271 7.30 -0.78 14.53
C VAL A 271 5.93 -0.29 15.01
N LEU A 272 4.84 -0.69 14.35
CA LEU A 272 3.51 -0.28 14.78
C LEU A 272 3.20 -0.81 16.18
N ALA A 273 3.61 -2.04 16.49
CA ALA A 273 3.40 -2.61 17.81
C ALA A 273 4.21 -1.89 18.91
N LEU A 274 5.39 -1.35 18.60
CA LEU A 274 6.16 -0.50 19.53
C LEU A 274 5.55 0.91 19.67
N LEU A 275 5.08 1.51 18.57
CA LEU A 275 4.39 2.79 18.59
C LEU A 275 3.04 2.72 19.33
N ASP A 276 2.33 1.59 19.25
CA ASP A 276 1.13 1.27 20.03
C ASP A 276 1.46 1.20 21.54
N ASP A 277 2.64 0.69 21.89
CA ASP A 277 3.14 0.64 23.27
C ASP A 277 3.73 2.00 23.73
N GLY A 278 3.65 3.05 22.89
CA GLY A 278 4.10 4.40 23.22
C GLY A 278 5.61 4.61 23.08
N VAL A 279 6.32 3.71 22.41
CA VAL A 279 7.77 3.78 22.26
C VAL A 279 8.15 4.42 20.92
N PRO A 280 8.89 5.54 20.90
CA PRO A 280 9.40 6.09 19.66
C PRO A 280 10.44 5.17 19.03
N VAL A 281 10.54 5.21 17.71
CA VAL A 281 11.50 4.38 16.95
C VAL A 281 12.26 5.19 15.91
N ASP A 282 13.49 4.78 15.61
CA ASP A 282 14.21 5.18 14.41
C ASP A 282 14.34 3.97 13.50
N VAL A 283 13.89 4.08 12.26
CA VAL A 283 13.85 2.97 11.31
C VAL A 283 14.72 3.30 10.10
N ARG A 284 15.57 2.36 9.70
CA ARG A 284 16.44 2.45 8.52
C ARG A 284 16.19 1.24 7.62
N LEU A 285 15.67 1.48 6.42
CA LEU A 285 15.39 0.50 5.38
C LEU A 285 16.13 0.88 4.09
N PRO A 286 16.19 0.01 3.06
CA PRO A 286 16.79 0.33 1.77
C PRO A 286 16.23 1.60 1.13
N ALA A 287 14.94 1.90 1.32
CA ALA A 287 14.30 3.11 0.77
C ALA A 287 14.62 4.40 1.54
N GLY A 288 15.24 4.33 2.73
CA GLY A 288 15.59 5.51 3.51
C GLY A 288 15.48 5.33 5.02
N ARG A 289 15.34 6.44 5.73
CA ARG A 289 15.27 6.48 7.20
C ARG A 289 14.13 7.35 7.69
N VAL A 290 13.52 6.97 8.81
CA VAL A 290 12.43 7.72 9.45
C VAL A 290 12.59 7.69 10.96
N SER A 291 12.22 8.80 11.61
CA SER A 291 12.24 8.94 13.06
C SER A 291 10.81 9.14 13.54
N ALA A 292 10.17 8.07 14.00
CA ALA A 292 8.73 8.06 14.28
C ALA A 292 8.45 8.17 15.78
N SER A 293 7.56 9.10 16.13
CA SER A 293 6.98 9.19 17.48
C SER A 293 5.58 8.59 17.52
N PRO A 294 5.09 8.12 18.69
CA PRO A 294 3.72 7.62 18.83
C PRO A 294 2.68 8.64 18.34
N GLY A 295 1.71 8.15 17.56
CA GLY A 295 0.64 8.95 16.95
C GLY A 295 0.50 8.71 15.45
N ASP A 296 -0.56 9.24 14.85
CA ASP A 296 -0.94 8.95 13.46
C ASP A 296 0.13 9.36 12.45
N ARG A 297 0.80 10.49 12.69
CA ARG A 297 1.88 10.97 11.82
C ARG A 297 3.05 10.00 11.75
N GLY A 298 3.56 9.56 12.92
CA GLY A 298 4.70 8.64 12.95
C GLY A 298 4.35 7.27 12.35
N ARG A 299 3.13 6.78 12.59
CA ARG A 299 2.63 5.56 11.96
C ARG A 299 2.60 5.68 10.44
N ARG A 300 2.06 6.78 9.92
CA ARG A 300 1.99 7.05 8.47
C ARG A 300 3.37 7.13 7.83
N GLU A 301 4.31 7.86 8.43
CA GLU A 301 5.67 8.02 7.89
C GLU A 301 6.40 6.66 7.78
N VAL A 302 6.20 5.75 8.76
CA VAL A 302 6.76 4.38 8.70
C VAL A 302 6.09 3.55 7.62
N LEU A 303 4.76 3.59 7.54
CA LEU A 303 3.98 2.84 6.56
C LEU A 303 4.37 3.25 5.12
N GLU A 304 4.54 4.54 4.86
CA GLU A 304 5.01 5.08 3.59
C GLU A 304 6.45 4.64 3.26
N LEU A 305 7.36 4.64 4.25
CA LEU A 305 8.72 4.13 4.05
C LEU A 305 8.71 2.64 3.70
N ALA A 306 7.94 1.83 4.41
CA ALA A 306 7.84 0.40 4.18
C ALA A 306 7.17 0.05 2.84
N ALA A 307 6.16 0.82 2.42
CA ALA A 307 5.50 0.67 1.12
C ALA A 307 6.49 0.85 -0.05
N ARG A 308 7.43 1.79 0.07
CA ARG A 308 8.46 2.06 -0.96
C ARG A 308 9.72 1.21 -0.84
N THR A 309 9.83 0.38 0.20
CA THR A 309 11.03 -0.42 0.45
C THR A 309 11.15 -1.58 -0.53
N GLY A 310 12.19 -1.53 -1.35
CA GLY A 310 12.63 -2.63 -2.23
C GLY A 310 13.77 -3.47 -1.63
N PRO A 311 14.33 -4.41 -2.39
CA PRO A 311 15.46 -5.22 -1.95
C PRO A 311 16.70 -4.35 -1.72
N GLY A 312 17.49 -4.70 -0.71
CA GLY A 312 18.73 -4.02 -0.40
C GLY A 312 19.29 -4.40 0.96
N ALA A 313 20.61 -4.38 1.08
CA ALA A 313 21.29 -4.56 2.35
C ALA A 313 21.41 -3.23 3.10
N VAL A 314 21.30 -3.29 4.42
CA VAL A 314 21.43 -2.16 5.31
C VAL A 314 22.37 -2.56 6.43
N ALA A 315 23.48 -1.84 6.61
CA ALA A 315 24.37 -2.06 7.75
C ALA A 315 23.58 -1.89 9.06
N GLY A 316 23.64 -2.91 9.92
CA GLY A 316 22.89 -3.02 11.18
C GLY A 316 23.74 -2.82 12.44
N ASP A 317 25.02 -2.50 12.30
CA ASP A 317 26.01 -2.53 13.40
C ASP A 317 25.72 -1.54 14.55
N GLU A 318 24.81 -0.59 14.34
CA GLU A 318 24.38 0.42 15.34
C GLU A 318 22.90 0.32 15.74
N ALA A 319 22.17 -0.71 15.31
CA ALA A 319 20.74 -0.85 15.58
C ALA A 319 20.46 -1.82 16.74
N ASP A 320 19.53 -1.45 17.62
CA ASP A 320 19.05 -2.32 18.71
C ASP A 320 18.38 -3.59 18.18
N VAL A 321 17.71 -3.46 17.02
CA VAL A 321 17.10 -4.56 16.28
C VAL A 321 17.52 -4.51 14.82
N THR A 322 18.10 -5.61 14.33
CA THR A 322 18.31 -5.83 12.90
C THR A 322 17.27 -6.79 12.35
N ILE A 323 16.63 -6.45 11.24
CA ILE A 323 15.68 -7.28 10.51
C ILE A 323 16.38 -7.79 9.25
N ILE A 324 16.43 -9.11 9.09
CA ILE A 324 16.93 -9.74 7.86
C ILE A 324 15.80 -10.55 7.27
N ALA A 325 15.46 -10.24 6.03
CA ALA A 325 14.41 -10.92 5.29
C ALA A 325 14.98 -11.69 4.09
N GLU A 326 14.41 -12.87 3.89
CA GLU A 326 14.61 -13.77 2.77
C GLU A 326 13.24 -14.00 2.09
N ALA A 327 13.19 -14.71 0.97
CA ALA A 327 11.95 -14.88 0.21
C ALA A 327 10.85 -15.65 0.97
N ASP A 328 11.25 -16.48 1.94
CA ASP A 328 10.39 -17.38 2.72
C ASP A 328 10.15 -16.93 4.17
N GLY A 329 10.75 -15.82 4.61
CA GLY A 329 10.56 -15.33 5.96
C GLY A 329 11.51 -14.20 6.38
N ALA A 330 11.27 -13.66 7.58
CA ALA A 330 12.13 -12.67 8.21
C ALA A 330 12.57 -13.08 9.62
N ARG A 331 13.75 -12.61 10.03
CA ARG A 331 14.31 -12.80 11.37
C ARG A 331 14.66 -11.47 12.01
N PHE A 332 14.30 -11.32 13.28
CA PHE A 332 14.74 -10.23 14.14
C PHE A 332 16.00 -10.66 14.90
N ARG A 333 17.02 -9.80 14.93
CA ARG A 333 18.27 -10.00 15.67
C ARG A 333 18.48 -8.86 16.65
N THR A 334 18.80 -9.17 17.90
CA THR A 334 19.27 -8.20 18.91
C THR A 334 20.50 -8.77 19.62
N GLY A 335 21.66 -8.14 19.46
CA GLY A 335 22.94 -8.73 19.87
C GLY A 335 23.08 -10.18 19.36
N ASP A 336 23.35 -11.11 20.28
CA ASP A 336 23.55 -12.54 19.99
C ASP A 336 22.25 -13.36 19.87
N ARG A 337 21.10 -12.70 19.98
CA ARG A 337 19.81 -13.36 20.04
C ARG A 337 19.05 -13.16 18.74
N SER A 338 18.43 -14.23 18.23
CA SER A 338 17.56 -14.16 17.04
C SER A 338 16.17 -14.74 17.30
N ALA A 339 15.17 -14.23 16.58
CA ALA A 339 13.80 -14.73 16.61
C ALA A 339 13.18 -14.70 15.20
N SER A 340 12.50 -15.78 14.82
CA SER A 340 11.73 -15.86 13.58
C SER A 340 10.46 -15.01 13.67
N PHE A 341 10.20 -14.19 12.66
CA PHE A 341 8.98 -13.37 12.58
C PHE A 341 7.73 -14.25 12.49
N ASP A 342 7.78 -15.33 11.71
CA ASP A 342 6.65 -16.24 11.53
C ASP A 342 6.29 -17.00 12.81
N ASP A 343 7.29 -17.39 13.60
CA ASP A 343 7.06 -18.04 14.90
C ASP A 343 6.41 -17.07 15.89
N LEU A 344 6.85 -15.80 15.89
CA LEU A 344 6.25 -14.76 16.71
C LEU A 344 4.80 -14.47 16.31
N ARG A 345 4.51 -14.43 15.00
CA ARG A 345 3.14 -14.26 14.47
C ARG A 345 2.23 -15.40 14.91
N ARG A 346 2.64 -16.65 14.67
CA ARG A 346 1.87 -17.86 15.06
C ARG A 346 1.58 -17.90 16.55
N GLU A 347 2.56 -17.52 17.38
CA GLU A 347 2.32 -17.47 18.83
C GLU A 347 1.35 -16.35 19.23
N ALA A 348 1.44 -15.19 18.61
CA ALA A 348 0.50 -14.09 18.89
C ALA A 348 -0.94 -14.45 18.50
N GLU A 349 -1.11 -15.30 17.47
CA GLU A 349 -2.39 -15.86 17.03
C GLU A 349 -2.89 -17.02 17.91
N GLY A 350 -2.06 -17.53 18.83
CA GLY A 350 -2.41 -18.62 19.74
C GLY A 350 -2.30 -20.02 19.13
N GLU A 351 -1.64 -20.15 17.98
CA GLU A 351 -1.34 -21.44 17.36
C GLU A 351 -0.14 -22.09 18.08
N ARG A 352 -0.25 -23.38 18.44
CA ARG A 352 0.88 -24.11 19.05
C ARG A 352 1.98 -24.29 17.99
N PRO A 353 3.24 -23.91 18.26
CA PRO A 353 4.33 -24.08 17.31
C PRO A 353 4.64 -25.57 17.07
N ALA A 354 5.14 -25.88 15.89
CA ALA A 354 5.48 -27.25 15.47
C ALA A 354 6.76 -27.80 16.13
N ASP A 355 7.55 -26.97 16.79
CA ASP A 355 8.77 -27.39 17.49
C ASP A 355 9.02 -26.58 18.78
N GLY A 356 9.64 -27.22 19.77
CA GLY A 356 9.58 -26.88 21.19
C GLY A 356 10.55 -25.80 21.71
N ASP A 357 11.18 -24.99 20.85
CA ASP A 357 12.10 -23.93 21.28
C ASP A 357 11.51 -22.54 21.04
N VAL A 358 10.78 -22.04 22.04
CA VAL A 358 10.14 -20.71 21.99
C VAL A 358 10.91 -19.74 22.88
N GLY A 359 11.96 -19.16 22.31
CA GLY A 359 12.76 -18.13 22.95
C GLY A 359 13.99 -17.84 22.12
N TRP A 360 14.41 -16.58 22.12
CA TRP A 360 15.70 -16.11 21.62
C TRP A 360 16.74 -17.24 21.48
N SER A 361 16.95 -17.71 20.24
CA SER A 361 18.00 -18.69 20.01
C SER A 361 19.33 -17.96 20.06
N ARG A 362 20.24 -18.45 20.93
CA ARG A 362 21.61 -17.94 21.01
C ARG A 362 22.36 -18.46 19.79
N THR A 363 23.01 -17.57 19.05
CA THR A 363 23.85 -18.03 17.94
C THR A 363 25.11 -18.66 18.55
N ASP A 364 25.24 -19.99 18.51
CA ASP A 364 26.43 -20.67 19.00
C ASP A 364 27.60 -20.39 18.04
N GLY A 365 28.55 -19.58 18.52
CA GLY A 365 29.82 -19.36 17.86
C GLY A 365 30.66 -20.64 17.87
N ALA A 366 30.89 -21.20 16.67
CA ALA A 366 31.87 -22.26 16.47
C ALA A 366 33.29 -21.72 16.68
N ALA A 367 33.77 -21.76 17.93
CA ALA A 367 35.16 -21.51 18.29
C ALA A 367 35.87 -22.83 18.63
N ASP A 368 36.66 -23.27 17.66
CA ASP A 368 37.98 -23.90 17.77
C ASP A 368 38.30 -24.67 19.07
N ARG A 369 38.17 -26.00 19.04
CA ARG A 369 38.87 -26.89 19.98
C ARG A 369 39.93 -27.69 19.24
N GLN A 370 41.12 -27.13 19.16
CA GLN A 370 42.34 -27.92 18.96
C GLN A 370 42.51 -28.87 20.16
N GLY A 371 42.41 -30.17 19.89
CA GLY A 371 42.74 -31.20 20.83
C GLY A 371 44.25 -31.23 21.09
N VAL A 372 44.64 -30.90 22.32
CA VAL A 372 45.98 -31.21 22.83
C VAL A 372 45.96 -32.67 23.28
N ALA A 373 46.55 -33.54 22.47
CA ALA A 373 46.94 -34.87 22.89
C ALA A 373 48.28 -34.80 23.62
N SER A 374 48.38 -35.45 24.77
CA SER A 374 49.66 -35.97 25.28
C SER A 374 49.38 -37.26 26.07
N PRO A 375 50.28 -38.27 25.96
CA PRO A 375 50.08 -39.63 26.46
C PRO A 375 50.31 -39.79 27.96
#